data_AF-A0A9P8JN46-F1
#
_entry.id   AF-A0A9P8JN46-F1
#
_cell.length_a   1.000
_cell.length_b   1.000
_cell.length_c   1.000
_cell.angle_alpha   90.00
_cell.angle_beta   90.00
_cell.angle_gamma   90.00
#
_symmetry.space_group_name_H-M   'P 1'
#
loop_
_entity.id
_entity.type
_entity.pdbx_description
1 polymer ?
#
loop_
_entity_poly.entity_id
_entity_poly.type
_entity_poly.pdbx_seq_one_letter_code
_entity_poly.pdbx_strand_id
1 'polypeptide(L)'
;MAFELANNYRGAHLVVQPSDLALNPPESYLYIQDGLIISCGVIYALCYLFYMIRTYRDKTCAGFIEFTCGTMAYEIFYAYATTTTTFERISFSMWFLLDFTFAAVTILSTRAPGTRSPVVGRMILGVIAFLAFFWKVAQIWPDEREQITAYWTGLALQFPIGWGSLYLLIKNWDTKGHSLEIWITRYLGCWTAYGVFAWRYLNVPQNWSKAKKPWIMNAFAMTAPGHLAPGLWRHPSQQKQTLDHWVKLAKFLDENHFHGIFFADVLGIYDVYQNSNDAALSSGAQIPILQIDLLVSALAYATKNLSFGITASTTYEHPYALARKFSTLDQVTNGRVGWNIVTSYLESAAKSYGLEGNIEHDERYRIADEFMDVFYKLLEGSWQDTAVEADKETGVWTNPDKVRKINHEGKYFKSAGPNIVDPSPQRTPFLLQAGASKAGKDFAAKHAEAMFLPGLVPAKTAKV
;
A
#
# COMPACT_ATOMS: atom_id res chain seq x y z
N MET A 1 10.12 -20.44 -21.08
CA MET A 1 11.37 -20.23 -21.84
C MET A 1 11.55 -18.77 -22.28
N ALA A 2 11.08 -17.77 -21.48
CA ALA A 2 11.13 -16.35 -21.84
C ALA A 2 12.27 -15.55 -21.15
N PHE A 3 13.04 -16.20 -20.26
CA PHE A 3 14.01 -15.53 -19.38
C PHE A 3 15.36 -16.26 -19.33
N GLU A 4 15.67 -17.06 -20.35
CA GLU A 4 16.90 -17.88 -20.40
C GLU A 4 18.16 -17.00 -20.47
N LEU A 5 18.10 -15.89 -21.22
CA LEU A 5 19.15 -14.88 -21.24
C LEU A 5 19.33 -14.22 -19.85
N ALA A 6 18.23 -13.90 -19.15
CA ALA A 6 18.27 -13.28 -17.82
C ALA A 6 18.98 -14.16 -16.78
N ASN A 7 18.71 -15.47 -16.83
CA ASN A 7 19.31 -16.43 -15.90
C ASN A 7 20.82 -16.59 -16.13
N ASN A 8 21.30 -16.41 -17.35
CA ASN A 8 22.72 -16.52 -17.68
C ASN A 8 23.57 -15.33 -17.19
N TYR A 9 22.95 -14.18 -16.87
CA TYR A 9 23.67 -12.95 -16.51
C TYR A 9 23.32 -12.39 -15.11
N ARG A 10 22.63 -13.15 -14.25
CA ARG A 10 22.25 -12.73 -12.88
C ARG A 10 23.40 -12.18 -12.02
N GLY A 11 24.65 -12.52 -12.32
CA GLY A 11 25.84 -12.11 -11.56
C GLY A 11 26.67 -10.96 -12.17
N ALA A 12 26.26 -10.36 -13.29
CA ALA A 12 27.10 -9.41 -14.05
C ALA A 12 26.79 -7.92 -13.81
N HIS A 13 25.88 -7.60 -12.90
CA HIS A 13 25.47 -6.23 -12.60
C HIS A 13 26.47 -5.50 -11.71
N LEU A 14 26.75 -4.24 -12.04
CA LEU A 14 27.68 -3.39 -11.29
C LEU A 14 27.03 -2.77 -10.05
N VAL A 15 25.72 -2.49 -10.12
CA VAL A 15 24.94 -1.90 -9.03
C VAL A 15 23.68 -2.75 -8.81
N VAL A 16 23.76 -3.72 -7.92
CA VAL A 16 22.66 -4.64 -7.56
C VAL A 16 22.00 -4.18 -6.26
N GLN A 17 20.69 -3.92 -6.29
CA GLN A 17 19.93 -3.69 -5.06
C GLN A 17 19.48 -5.01 -4.43
N PRO A 18 19.48 -5.11 -3.08
CA PRO A 18 18.95 -6.27 -2.38
C PRO A 18 17.48 -6.58 -2.71
N SER A 19 16.67 -5.54 -2.95
CA SER A 19 15.27 -5.66 -3.40
C SER A 19 15.15 -6.34 -4.77
N ASP A 20 16.04 -5.99 -5.69
CA ASP A 20 16.02 -6.52 -7.06
C ASP A 20 16.37 -8.01 -7.08
N LEU A 21 17.25 -8.45 -6.17
CA LEU A 21 17.60 -9.87 -5.99
C LEU A 21 16.44 -10.71 -5.43
N ALA A 22 15.50 -10.09 -4.73
CA ALA A 22 14.33 -10.78 -4.19
C ALA A 22 13.27 -11.08 -5.27
N LEU A 23 13.39 -10.47 -6.46
CA LEU A 23 12.48 -10.64 -7.58
C LEU A 23 12.95 -11.77 -8.50
N ASN A 24 11.99 -12.49 -9.10
CA ASN A 24 12.28 -13.61 -9.98
C ASN A 24 11.49 -13.49 -11.29
N PRO A 25 12.11 -13.01 -12.38
CA PRO A 25 13.52 -12.59 -12.51
C PRO A 25 13.81 -11.20 -11.88
N PRO A 26 15.09 -10.87 -11.61
CA PRO A 26 15.49 -9.53 -11.12
C PRO A 26 15.07 -8.40 -12.08
N GLU A 27 14.65 -7.25 -11.55
CA GLU A 27 14.19 -6.07 -12.31
C GLU A 27 15.27 -5.42 -13.19
N SER A 28 16.54 -5.70 -12.94
CA SER A 28 17.70 -5.17 -13.68
C SER A 28 17.87 -5.73 -15.10
N TYR A 29 16.86 -6.42 -15.64
CA TYR A 29 16.87 -7.23 -16.87
C TYR A 29 17.44 -6.55 -18.15
N LEU A 30 17.49 -5.21 -18.22
CA LEU A 30 17.86 -4.51 -19.46
C LEU A 30 19.21 -3.78 -19.45
N TYR A 31 20.06 -3.92 -18.43
CA TYR A 31 21.32 -3.14 -18.29
C TYR A 31 21.12 -1.59 -18.35
N ILE A 32 19.87 -1.12 -18.42
CA ILE A 32 19.53 0.31 -18.58
C ILE A 32 20.00 1.08 -17.35
N GLN A 33 19.79 0.55 -16.15
CA GLN A 33 20.25 1.17 -14.90
C GLN A 33 21.77 1.34 -14.89
N ASP A 34 22.53 0.25 -15.10
CA ASP A 34 24.00 0.30 -15.10
C ASP A 34 24.51 1.26 -16.20
N GLY A 35 23.92 1.21 -17.40
CA GLY A 35 24.24 2.11 -18.51
C GLY A 35 23.99 3.59 -18.20
N LEU A 36 22.85 3.90 -17.57
CA LEU A 36 22.49 5.27 -17.16
C LEU A 36 23.40 5.78 -16.04
N ILE A 37 23.75 4.93 -15.06
CA ILE A 37 24.68 5.29 -13.96
C ILE A 37 26.08 5.57 -14.52
N ILE A 38 26.62 4.70 -15.36
CA ILE A 38 27.95 4.89 -15.96
C ILE A 38 27.97 6.14 -16.84
N SER A 39 26.94 6.31 -17.67
CA SER A 39 26.82 7.48 -18.55
C SER A 39 26.72 8.76 -17.72
N CYS A 40 25.93 8.76 -16.64
CA CYS A 40 25.87 9.88 -15.70
C CYS A 40 27.27 10.21 -15.13
N GLY A 41 27.98 9.21 -14.60
CA GLY A 41 29.34 9.38 -14.06
C GLY A 41 30.32 9.98 -15.06
N VAL A 42 30.38 9.43 -16.28
CA VAL A 42 31.28 9.91 -17.34
C VAL A 42 30.92 11.33 -17.77
N ILE A 43 29.63 11.60 -18.01
CA ILE A 43 29.16 12.90 -18.49
C ILE A 43 29.40 13.99 -17.45
N TYR A 44 29.14 13.73 -16.17
CA TYR A 44 29.43 14.70 -15.12
C TYR A 44 30.92 14.91 -14.89
N ALA A 45 31.76 13.88 -14.97
CA ALA A 45 33.20 14.05 -14.91
C ALA A 45 33.72 15.00 -16.01
N LEU A 46 33.20 14.85 -17.24
CA LEU A 46 33.48 15.79 -18.34
C LEU A 46 32.95 17.20 -18.04
N CYS A 47 31.74 17.32 -17.49
CA CYS A 47 31.15 18.59 -17.09
C CYS A 47 32.06 19.34 -16.09
N TYR A 48 32.52 18.67 -15.03
CA TYR A 48 33.46 19.24 -14.05
C TYR A 48 34.78 19.67 -14.71
N LEU A 49 35.32 18.85 -15.62
CA LEU A 49 36.53 19.20 -16.36
C LEU A 49 36.35 20.49 -17.16
N PHE A 50 35.25 20.63 -17.91
CA PHE A 50 34.99 21.84 -18.69
C PHE A 50 34.76 23.06 -17.80
N TYR A 51 34.04 22.91 -16.69
CA TYR A 51 33.87 23.96 -15.68
C TYR A 51 35.22 24.43 -15.12
N MET A 52 36.11 23.50 -14.76
CA MET A 52 37.44 23.83 -14.23
C MET A 52 38.30 24.56 -15.27
N ILE A 53 38.34 24.07 -16.52
CA ILE A 53 39.08 24.70 -17.61
C ILE A 53 38.60 26.13 -17.84
N ARG A 54 37.29 26.34 -17.95
CA ARG A 54 36.70 27.67 -18.18
C ARG A 54 36.93 28.59 -16.99
N THR A 55 36.77 28.08 -15.77
CA THR A 55 36.99 28.87 -14.56
C THR A 55 38.44 29.33 -14.42
N TYR A 56 39.38 28.44 -14.72
CA TYR A 56 40.80 28.77 -14.70
C TYR A 56 41.18 29.78 -15.78
N ARG A 57 40.65 29.62 -17.00
CA ARG A 57 40.98 30.45 -18.16
C ARG A 57 40.35 31.84 -18.08
N ASP A 58 39.06 31.90 -17.78
CA ASP A 58 38.28 33.14 -17.81
C ASP A 58 38.35 33.89 -16.47
N LYS A 59 38.98 33.29 -15.44
CA LYS A 59 39.11 33.82 -14.08
C LYS A 59 37.76 34.18 -13.44
N THR A 60 36.70 33.50 -13.84
CA THR A 60 35.34 33.65 -13.30
C THR A 60 34.64 32.30 -13.18
N CYS A 61 33.68 32.18 -12.27
CA CYS A 61 32.89 30.98 -12.07
C CYS A 61 31.49 31.18 -12.64
N ALA A 62 31.03 30.22 -13.44
CA ALA A 62 29.69 30.20 -14.03
C ALA A 62 28.59 29.83 -13.02
N GLY A 63 28.75 30.13 -11.74
CA GLY A 63 27.83 29.73 -10.67
C GLY A 63 28.25 30.22 -9.29
N PHE A 64 27.44 29.87 -8.29
CA PHE A 64 27.70 30.20 -6.89
C PHE A 64 28.46 29.05 -6.21
N ILE A 65 29.78 29.21 -6.05
CA ILE A 65 30.66 28.15 -5.55
C ILE A 65 30.30 27.68 -4.13
N GLU A 66 29.71 28.55 -3.33
CA GLU A 66 29.29 28.20 -1.98
C GLU A 66 28.24 27.07 -1.95
N PHE A 67 27.42 26.89 -3.00
CA PHE A 67 26.44 25.80 -3.03
C PHE A 67 27.03 24.42 -3.33
N THR A 68 28.29 24.36 -3.81
CA THR A 68 29.00 23.08 -3.99
C THR A 68 29.26 22.38 -2.66
N CYS A 69 29.17 23.07 -1.52
CA CYS A 69 29.22 22.40 -0.21
C CYS A 69 28.05 21.41 -0.02
N GLY A 70 26.89 21.68 -0.64
CA GLY A 70 25.73 20.80 -0.58
C GLY A 70 25.94 19.51 -1.36
N THR A 71 26.57 19.58 -2.55
CA THR A 71 26.93 18.38 -3.34
C THR A 71 28.03 17.59 -2.65
N MET A 72 29.06 18.24 -2.12
CA MET A 72 30.08 17.56 -1.31
C MET A 72 29.48 16.79 -0.12
N ALA A 73 28.56 17.40 0.62
CA ALA A 73 27.86 16.75 1.72
C ALA A 73 26.97 15.60 1.23
N TYR A 74 26.31 15.76 0.09
CA TYR A 74 25.51 14.72 -0.54
C TYR A 74 26.36 13.49 -0.88
N GLU A 75 27.51 13.71 -1.52
CA GLU A 75 28.42 12.62 -1.90
C GLU A 75 28.93 11.86 -0.68
N ILE A 76 29.30 12.56 0.40
CA ILE A 76 29.72 11.95 1.65
C ILE A 76 28.57 11.17 2.30
N PHE A 77 27.40 11.80 2.45
CA PHE A 77 26.29 11.19 3.21
C PHE A 77 25.77 9.93 2.52
N TYR A 78 25.45 10.02 1.23
CA TYR A 78 24.83 8.92 0.50
C TYR A 78 25.81 7.78 0.21
N ALA A 79 27.12 8.06 0.10
CA ALA A 79 28.15 7.02 0.05
C ALA A 79 28.00 6.00 1.19
N TYR A 80 27.61 6.44 2.39
CA TYR A 80 27.47 5.55 3.55
C TYR A 80 26.02 5.21 3.91
N ALA A 81 25.07 6.10 3.59
CA ALA A 81 23.66 5.90 3.93
C ALA A 81 22.95 4.92 2.99
N THR A 82 23.28 4.91 1.69
CA THR A 82 22.47 4.22 0.67
C THR A 82 23.22 3.17 -0.15
N THR A 83 24.55 3.15 -0.13
CA THR A 83 25.31 2.19 -0.95
C THR A 83 25.51 0.85 -0.27
N THR A 84 25.50 -0.21 -1.07
CA THR A 84 25.73 -1.58 -0.61
C THR A 84 27.06 -2.13 -1.12
N THR A 85 27.52 -1.65 -2.27
CA THR A 85 28.72 -2.17 -2.95
C THR A 85 29.95 -1.28 -2.73
N THR A 86 31.12 -1.89 -2.77
CA THR A 86 32.40 -1.17 -2.78
C THR A 86 32.52 -0.25 -4.00
N PHE A 87 31.97 -0.67 -5.15
CA PHE A 87 31.98 0.11 -6.39
C PHE A 87 31.22 1.44 -6.25
N GLU A 88 30.03 1.41 -5.66
CA GLU A 88 29.26 2.64 -5.41
C GLU A 88 30.02 3.57 -4.47
N ARG A 89 30.60 3.07 -3.37
CA ARG A 89 31.39 3.90 -2.43
C ARG A 89 32.58 4.57 -3.10
N ILE A 90 33.29 3.83 -3.96
CA ILE A 90 34.39 4.39 -4.77
C ILE A 90 33.85 5.46 -5.71
N SER A 91 32.71 5.23 -6.36
CA SER A 91 32.08 6.18 -7.27
C SER A 91 31.74 7.50 -6.57
N PHE A 92 31.01 7.46 -5.45
CA PHE A 92 30.71 8.65 -4.65
C PHE A 92 32.00 9.36 -4.17
N SER A 93 33.04 8.61 -3.80
CA SER A 93 34.33 9.18 -3.41
C SER A 93 35.02 9.93 -4.57
N MET A 94 34.94 9.41 -5.80
CA MET A 94 35.45 10.09 -6.99
C MET A 94 34.67 11.37 -7.29
N TRP A 95 33.34 11.35 -7.12
CA TRP A 95 32.49 12.53 -7.30
C TRP A 95 32.80 13.62 -6.28
N PHE A 96 32.96 13.24 -5.01
CA PHE A 96 33.42 14.15 -3.96
C PHE A 96 34.78 14.79 -4.33
N LEU A 97 35.70 14.01 -4.90
CA LEU A 97 37.00 14.53 -5.33
C LEU A 97 36.88 15.54 -6.48
N LEU A 98 35.96 15.33 -7.41
CA LEU A 98 35.67 16.28 -8.50
C LEU A 98 35.09 17.58 -7.94
N ASP A 99 34.13 17.50 -7.03
CA ASP A 99 33.57 18.66 -6.31
C ASP A 99 34.67 19.45 -5.60
N PHE A 100 35.51 18.75 -4.82
CA PHE A 100 36.59 19.35 -4.07
C PHE A 100 37.58 20.06 -4.99
N THR A 101 37.99 19.39 -6.07
CA THR A 101 38.94 19.94 -7.04
C THR A 101 38.36 21.17 -7.73
N PHE A 102 37.09 21.13 -8.13
CA PHE A 102 36.41 22.28 -8.74
C PHE A 102 36.31 23.47 -7.78
N ALA A 103 35.96 23.23 -6.51
CA ALA A 103 35.97 24.27 -5.49
C ALA A 103 37.36 24.89 -5.30
N ALA A 104 38.40 24.05 -5.22
CA ALA A 104 39.78 24.51 -5.09
C ALA A 104 40.22 25.37 -6.29
N VAL A 105 40.02 24.87 -7.53
CA VAL A 105 40.34 25.60 -8.76
C VAL A 105 39.60 26.94 -8.81
N THR A 106 38.31 26.95 -8.46
CA THR A 106 37.48 28.16 -8.46
C THR A 106 37.99 29.19 -7.47
N ILE A 107 38.24 28.80 -6.22
CA ILE A 107 38.70 29.72 -5.17
C ILE A 107 40.10 30.26 -5.52
N LEU A 108 41.00 29.41 -5.98
CA LEU A 108 42.36 29.81 -6.34
C LEU A 108 42.40 30.70 -7.59
N SER A 109 41.51 30.49 -8.55
CA SER A 109 41.53 31.19 -9.84
C SER A 109 40.71 32.49 -9.86
N THR A 110 39.66 32.60 -9.05
CA THR A 110 38.70 33.73 -9.13
C THR A 110 38.76 34.67 -7.93
N ARG A 111 39.38 34.26 -6.81
CA ARG A 111 39.44 35.06 -5.56
C ARG A 111 40.86 35.51 -5.26
N ALA A 112 40.98 36.77 -4.82
CA ALA A 112 42.23 37.34 -4.31
C ALA A 112 42.69 36.58 -3.06
N PRO A 113 44.01 36.43 -2.81
CA PRO A 113 44.53 35.63 -1.69
C PRO A 113 43.91 35.96 -0.33
N GLY A 114 43.70 37.24 -0.02
CA GLY A 114 43.12 37.71 1.24
C GLY A 114 41.64 37.37 1.46
N THR A 115 40.89 37.00 0.41
CA THR A 115 39.44 36.72 0.51
C THR A 115 39.10 35.23 0.43
N ARG A 116 40.10 34.35 0.29
CA ARG A 116 39.91 32.90 0.15
C ARG A 116 39.47 32.22 1.44
N SER A 117 40.14 32.54 2.55
CA SER A 117 39.90 31.87 3.85
C SER A 117 38.44 31.99 4.33
N PRO A 118 37.77 33.16 4.26
CA PRO A 118 36.36 33.26 4.63
C PRO A 118 35.42 32.41 3.76
N VAL A 119 35.71 32.27 2.46
CA VAL A 119 34.92 31.44 1.54
C VAL A 119 35.07 29.97 1.90
N VAL A 120 36.31 29.51 2.10
CA VAL A 120 36.61 28.13 2.51
C VAL A 120 35.92 27.81 3.85
N GLY A 121 35.98 28.73 4.82
CA GLY A 121 35.31 28.57 6.11
C GLY A 121 33.79 28.41 5.96
N ARG A 122 33.13 29.24 5.14
CA ARG A 122 31.69 29.10 4.86
C ARG A 122 31.36 27.78 4.18
N MET A 123 32.19 27.31 3.25
CA MET A 123 31.96 26.03 2.58
C MET A 123 32.09 24.84 3.54
N ILE A 124 33.10 24.83 4.41
CA ILE A 124 33.26 23.78 5.43
C ILE A 124 32.06 23.75 6.37
N LEU A 125 31.63 24.91 6.88
CA LEU A 125 30.43 25.01 7.71
C LEU A 125 29.18 24.56 6.94
N GLY A 126 29.09 24.89 5.65
CA GLY A 126 28.02 24.45 4.77
C GLY A 126 27.97 22.92 4.62
N VAL A 127 29.12 22.25 4.41
CA VAL A 127 29.18 20.79 4.34
C VAL A 127 28.65 20.16 5.63
N ILE A 128 29.10 20.65 6.79
CA ILE A 128 28.64 20.14 8.09
C ILE A 128 27.12 20.35 8.27
N ALA A 129 26.62 21.53 7.90
CA ALA A 129 25.20 21.84 7.98
C ALA A 129 24.35 20.95 7.06
N PHE A 130 24.80 20.71 5.82
CA PHE A 130 24.11 19.83 4.89
C PHE A 130 24.17 18.36 5.32
N LEU A 131 25.27 17.88 5.90
CA LEU A 131 25.34 16.54 6.48
C LEU A 131 24.31 16.36 7.61
N ALA A 132 24.19 17.33 8.52
CA ALA A 132 23.19 17.31 9.57
C ALA A 132 21.76 17.37 9.00
N PHE A 133 21.55 18.16 7.95
CA PHE A 133 20.28 18.22 7.22
C PHE A 133 19.91 16.88 6.60
N PHE A 134 20.80 16.26 5.83
CA PHE A 134 20.53 14.96 5.20
C PHE A 134 20.29 13.86 6.24
N TRP A 135 21.06 13.86 7.33
CA TRP A 135 20.82 12.96 8.45
C TRP A 135 19.41 13.13 9.03
N LYS A 136 18.94 14.38 9.21
CA LYS A 136 17.60 14.64 9.73
C LYS A 136 16.51 14.24 8.74
N VAL A 137 16.68 14.54 7.46
CA VAL A 137 15.75 14.13 6.39
C VAL A 137 15.63 12.61 6.33
N ALA A 138 16.74 11.88 6.42
CA ALA A 138 16.74 10.42 6.42
C ALA A 138 16.06 9.78 7.65
N GLN A 139 15.98 10.50 8.79
CA GLN A 139 15.18 10.05 9.94
C GLN A 139 13.68 10.22 9.72
N ILE A 140 13.27 11.28 9.02
CA ILE A 140 11.85 11.58 8.77
C ILE A 140 11.33 10.67 7.66
N TRP A 141 12.14 10.46 6.62
CA TRP A 141 11.85 9.59 5.49
C TRP A 141 12.94 8.52 5.38
N PRO A 142 12.87 7.48 6.23
CA PRO A 142 13.77 6.34 6.15
C PRO A 142 13.57 5.65 4.81
N ASP A 143 14.62 5.68 4.00
CA ASP A 143 14.59 5.28 2.59
C ASP A 143 14.88 3.78 2.42
N GLU A 144 15.20 3.02 3.49
CA GLU A 144 15.59 1.59 3.45
C GLU A 144 16.58 1.19 2.32
N ARG A 145 17.36 2.17 1.81
CA ARG A 145 18.27 2.05 0.65
C ARG A 145 17.59 2.00 -0.73
N GLU A 146 16.31 2.36 -0.82
CA GLU A 146 15.56 2.53 -2.07
C GLU A 146 15.90 3.83 -2.84
N GLN A 147 16.69 4.71 -2.22
CA GLN A 147 17.26 5.93 -2.84
C GLN A 147 16.23 7.00 -3.27
N ILE A 148 15.00 6.96 -2.73
CA ILE A 148 13.95 7.97 -2.93
C ILE A 148 14.31 9.31 -2.28
N THR A 149 14.83 9.26 -1.05
CA THR A 149 15.26 10.46 -0.33
C THR A 149 16.50 11.07 -1.01
N ALA A 150 17.39 10.21 -1.51
CA ALA A 150 18.53 10.62 -2.34
C ALA A 150 18.07 11.35 -3.61
N TYR A 151 17.05 10.82 -4.31
CA TYR A 151 16.49 11.46 -5.50
C TYR A 151 16.01 12.90 -5.27
N TRP A 152 15.12 13.11 -4.29
CA TRP A 152 14.53 14.42 -4.06
C TRP A 152 15.54 15.43 -3.53
N THR A 153 16.45 14.99 -2.67
CA THR A 153 17.53 15.86 -2.17
C THR A 153 18.52 16.22 -3.28
N GLY A 154 18.85 15.30 -4.18
CA GLY A 154 19.67 15.57 -5.35
C GLY A 154 19.02 16.59 -6.30
N LEU A 155 17.72 16.46 -6.57
CA LEU A 155 16.95 17.42 -7.38
C LEU A 155 16.96 18.83 -6.75
N ALA A 156 16.77 18.90 -5.44
CA ALA A 156 16.78 20.16 -4.70
C ALA A 156 18.14 20.87 -4.77
N LEU A 157 19.25 20.13 -4.70
CA LEU A 157 20.61 20.67 -4.82
C LEU A 157 20.92 21.20 -6.22
N GLN A 158 20.34 20.60 -7.27
CA GLN A 158 20.55 21.08 -8.63
C GLN A 158 19.91 22.45 -8.88
N PHE A 159 18.88 22.82 -8.11
CA PHE A 159 18.19 24.08 -8.29
C PHE A 159 19.13 25.29 -8.14
N PRO A 160 19.82 25.52 -7.00
CA PRO A 160 20.72 26.66 -6.85
C PRO A 160 21.98 26.58 -7.74
N ILE A 161 22.48 25.38 -8.06
CA ILE A 161 23.71 25.20 -8.84
C ILE A 161 23.46 25.43 -10.34
N GLY A 162 22.33 24.95 -10.87
CA GLY A 162 22.00 25.02 -12.29
C GLY A 162 21.30 26.31 -12.68
N TRP A 163 20.25 26.66 -11.94
CA TRP A 163 19.54 27.91 -12.18
C TRP A 163 20.37 29.12 -11.75
N GLY A 164 21.29 28.96 -10.79
CA GLY A 164 22.27 29.99 -10.46
C GLY A 164 23.19 30.32 -11.64
N SER A 165 23.68 29.31 -12.36
CA SER A 165 24.44 29.50 -13.60
C SER A 165 23.65 30.24 -14.66
N LEU A 166 22.40 29.83 -14.89
CA LEU A 166 21.52 30.47 -15.88
C LEU A 166 21.18 31.92 -15.50
N TYR A 167 20.90 32.15 -14.22
CA TYR A 167 20.64 33.47 -13.68
C TYR A 167 21.83 34.41 -13.89
N LEU A 168 23.05 33.96 -13.60
CA LEU A 168 24.26 34.77 -13.82
C LEU A 168 24.49 35.06 -15.31
N LEU A 169 24.24 34.10 -16.19
CA LEU A 169 24.33 34.28 -17.65
C LEU A 169 23.35 35.38 -18.12
N ILE A 170 22.09 35.31 -17.69
CA ILE A 170 21.04 36.28 -18.06
C ILE A 170 21.31 37.66 -17.43
N LYS A 171 21.70 37.69 -16.16
CA LYS A 171 21.94 38.93 -15.43
C LYS A 171 23.13 39.70 -15.97
N ASN A 172 24.23 39.00 -16.25
CA ASN A 172 25.48 39.64 -16.61
C ASN A 172 25.59 39.88 -18.12
N TRP A 173 24.74 39.25 -18.95
CA TRP A 173 24.85 39.27 -20.41
C TRP A 173 26.27 38.90 -20.89
N ASP A 174 26.93 38.00 -20.15
CA ASP A 174 28.30 37.57 -20.38
C ASP A 174 28.37 36.04 -20.33
N THR A 175 29.17 35.47 -21.21
CA THR A 175 29.39 34.03 -21.33
C THR A 175 30.67 33.57 -20.65
N LYS A 176 31.46 34.46 -20.03
CA LYS A 176 32.67 34.08 -19.29
C LYS A 176 32.38 33.05 -18.20
N GLY A 177 33.22 32.03 -18.12
CA GLY A 177 33.03 30.89 -17.23
C GLY A 177 32.07 29.83 -17.77
N HIS A 178 31.30 30.14 -18.84
CA HIS A 178 30.40 29.21 -19.50
C HIS A 178 31.02 28.66 -20.80
N SER A 179 30.47 27.55 -21.28
CA SER A 179 30.77 27.00 -22.60
C SER A 179 29.65 26.07 -23.07
N LEU A 180 29.58 25.82 -24.37
CA LEU A 180 28.57 24.91 -24.92
C LEU A 180 28.75 23.48 -24.37
N GLU A 181 30.00 23.04 -24.22
CA GLU A 181 30.35 21.73 -23.67
C GLU A 181 29.83 21.57 -22.24
N ILE A 182 29.94 22.62 -21.40
CA ILE A 182 29.38 22.64 -20.05
C ILE A 182 27.86 22.43 -20.10
N TRP A 183 27.15 23.18 -20.93
CA TRP A 183 25.69 23.10 -20.99
C TRP A 183 25.19 21.75 -21.51
N ILE A 184 25.83 21.22 -22.57
CA ILE A 184 25.50 19.91 -23.13
C ILE A 184 25.74 18.81 -22.10
N THR A 185 26.95 18.75 -21.53
CA THR A 185 27.29 17.70 -20.56
C THR A 185 26.44 17.82 -19.30
N ARG A 186 26.18 19.02 -18.80
CA ARG A 186 25.29 19.20 -17.65
C ARG A 186 23.88 18.70 -17.91
N TYR A 187 23.28 19.08 -19.05
CA TYR A 187 21.91 18.69 -19.37
C TYR A 187 21.78 17.19 -19.59
N LEU A 188 22.68 16.59 -20.37
CA LEU A 188 22.72 15.13 -20.57
C LEU A 188 23.02 14.38 -19.27
N GLY A 189 23.86 14.94 -18.39
CA GLY A 189 24.13 14.42 -17.05
C GLY A 189 22.86 14.40 -16.20
N CYS A 190 22.09 15.49 -16.18
CA CYS A 190 20.78 15.53 -15.52
C CYS A 190 19.83 14.47 -16.08
N TRP A 191 19.73 14.33 -17.41
CA TRP A 191 18.85 13.32 -18.02
C TRP A 191 19.25 11.89 -17.66
N THR A 192 20.54 11.59 -17.66
CA THR A 192 21.02 10.26 -17.29
C THR A 192 20.82 9.99 -15.80
N ALA A 193 21.11 10.96 -14.92
CA ALA A 193 20.83 10.87 -13.49
C ALA A 193 19.33 10.65 -13.20
N TYR A 194 18.46 11.53 -13.71
CA TYR A 194 17.01 11.41 -13.51
C TYR A 194 16.41 10.20 -14.22
N GLY A 195 17.02 9.75 -15.32
CA GLY A 195 16.68 8.52 -16.00
C GLY A 195 16.86 7.29 -15.10
N VAL A 196 17.95 7.23 -14.31
CA VAL A 196 18.16 6.15 -13.32
C VAL A 196 17.00 6.12 -12.32
N PHE A 197 16.62 7.28 -11.79
CA PHE A 197 15.57 7.38 -10.79
C PHE A 197 14.18 7.10 -11.36
N ALA A 198 13.86 7.61 -12.55
CA ALA A 198 12.60 7.33 -13.24
C ALA A 198 12.50 5.84 -13.60
N TRP A 199 13.59 5.25 -14.08
CA TRP A 199 13.67 3.81 -14.35
C TRP A 199 13.37 3.01 -13.09
N ARG A 200 14.01 3.33 -11.96
CA ARG A 200 13.77 2.67 -10.68
C ARG A 200 12.34 2.87 -10.17
N TYR A 201 11.85 4.10 -10.17
CA TYR A 201 10.50 4.41 -9.69
C TYR A 201 9.42 3.66 -10.47
N LEU A 202 9.53 3.61 -11.80
CA LEU A 202 8.55 2.93 -12.65
C LEU A 202 8.61 1.41 -12.53
N ASN A 203 9.79 0.84 -12.24
CA ASN A 203 9.97 -0.61 -12.23
C ASN A 203 9.70 -1.27 -10.88
N VAL A 204 9.69 -0.56 -9.74
CA VAL A 204 9.40 -1.11 -8.40
C VAL A 204 7.87 -1.23 -8.16
N PRO A 205 7.25 -2.43 -8.16
CA PRO A 205 5.80 -2.63 -8.05
C PRO A 205 5.21 -2.15 -6.73
N GLN A 206 6.01 -2.16 -5.65
CA GLN A 206 5.61 -1.70 -4.32
C GLN A 206 5.32 -0.18 -4.32
N ASN A 207 5.98 0.60 -5.18
CA ASN A 207 5.70 2.04 -5.34
C ASN A 207 4.30 2.27 -5.94
N TRP A 208 3.80 1.33 -6.72
CA TRP A 208 2.44 1.34 -7.26
C TRP A 208 1.40 0.78 -6.29
N SER A 209 1.79 -0.04 -5.31
CA SER A 209 0.88 -0.51 -4.26
C SER A 209 0.31 0.63 -3.40
N LYS A 210 1.04 1.75 -3.30
CA LYS A 210 0.61 3.00 -2.65
C LYS A 210 -0.18 3.93 -3.57
N ALA A 211 -0.19 3.70 -4.88
CA ALA A 211 -1.12 4.39 -5.76
C ALA A 211 -2.52 3.84 -5.48
N LYS A 212 -3.35 4.63 -4.76
CA LYS A 212 -4.76 4.29 -4.53
C LYS A 212 -5.36 3.87 -5.86
N LYS A 213 -5.77 2.61 -5.98
CA LYS A 213 -6.54 2.16 -7.14
C LYS A 213 -7.75 3.09 -7.25
N PRO A 214 -8.06 3.62 -8.45
CA PRO A 214 -9.19 4.54 -8.61
C PRO A 214 -10.52 3.87 -8.26
N TRP A 215 -10.58 2.53 -8.26
CA TRP A 215 -11.78 1.74 -8.02
C TRP A 215 -11.50 0.55 -7.09
N ILE A 216 -12.38 0.34 -6.12
CA ILE A 216 -12.47 -0.92 -5.36
C ILE A 216 -13.29 -1.90 -6.20
N MET A 217 -12.70 -3.06 -6.51
CA MET A 217 -13.29 -4.10 -7.35
C MET A 217 -13.47 -5.38 -6.56
N ASN A 218 -14.72 -5.79 -6.35
CA ASN A 218 -15.08 -7.04 -5.70
C ASN A 218 -15.86 -7.93 -6.66
N ALA A 219 -15.60 -9.25 -6.60
CA ALA A 219 -16.46 -10.22 -7.26
C ALA A 219 -17.70 -10.48 -6.40
N PHE A 220 -18.90 -10.30 -6.95
CA PHE A 220 -20.14 -10.56 -6.22
C PHE A 220 -20.63 -11.99 -6.47
N ALA A 221 -20.61 -12.81 -5.43
CA ALA A 221 -20.85 -14.24 -5.50
C ALA A 221 -21.85 -14.72 -4.45
N MET A 222 -22.36 -15.94 -4.64
CA MET A 222 -23.22 -16.66 -3.71
C MET A 222 -23.02 -18.15 -3.94
N THR A 223 -23.05 -18.96 -2.89
CA THR A 223 -22.82 -20.42 -2.93
C THR A 223 -24.02 -21.21 -3.44
N ALA A 224 -24.89 -20.56 -4.21
CA ALA A 224 -26.09 -21.11 -4.78
C ALA A 224 -26.00 -21.20 -6.32
N PRO A 225 -26.70 -22.16 -6.96
CA PRO A 225 -26.70 -22.30 -8.42
C PRO A 225 -27.18 -21.04 -9.16
N GLY A 226 -28.21 -20.37 -8.63
CA GLY A 226 -28.76 -19.13 -9.18
C GLY A 226 -28.68 -17.99 -8.18
N HIS A 227 -27.84 -16.98 -8.46
CA HIS A 227 -27.71 -15.77 -7.66
C HIS A 227 -28.57 -14.61 -8.21
N LEU A 228 -28.09 -13.93 -9.27
CA LEU A 228 -28.74 -12.76 -9.88
C LEU A 228 -29.22 -12.97 -11.32
N ALA A 229 -28.80 -14.05 -11.99
CA ALA A 229 -29.12 -14.35 -13.38
C ALA A 229 -29.93 -15.65 -13.48
N PRO A 230 -31.26 -15.61 -13.28
CA PRO A 230 -32.11 -16.80 -13.29
C PRO A 230 -31.95 -17.59 -14.60
N GLY A 231 -31.86 -18.92 -14.47
CA GLY A 231 -31.73 -19.86 -15.59
C GLY A 231 -30.33 -19.95 -16.22
N LEU A 232 -29.39 -19.06 -15.89
CA LEU A 232 -28.05 -19.07 -16.49
C LEU A 232 -27.22 -20.30 -16.09
N TRP A 233 -27.57 -20.98 -14.99
CA TRP A 233 -26.97 -22.27 -14.59
C TRP A 233 -27.08 -23.35 -15.68
N ARG A 234 -28.04 -23.22 -16.61
CA ARG A 234 -28.23 -24.15 -17.74
C ARG A 234 -27.20 -23.95 -18.85
N HIS A 235 -26.44 -22.85 -18.83
CA HIS A 235 -25.46 -22.58 -19.87
C HIS A 235 -24.37 -23.66 -19.86
N PRO A 236 -23.93 -24.20 -21.03
CA PRO A 236 -23.02 -25.35 -21.08
C PRO A 236 -21.66 -25.14 -20.39
N SER A 237 -21.26 -23.88 -20.18
CA SER A 237 -20.02 -23.55 -19.47
C SER A 237 -20.16 -23.59 -17.94
N GLN A 238 -21.37 -23.71 -17.40
CA GLN A 238 -21.59 -23.73 -15.96
C GLN A 238 -21.31 -25.11 -15.40
N GLN A 239 -20.69 -25.14 -14.22
CA GLN A 239 -20.33 -26.36 -13.52
C GLN A 239 -20.85 -26.31 -12.09
N LYS A 240 -21.00 -27.49 -11.48
CA LYS A 240 -21.31 -27.60 -10.06
C LYS A 240 -20.24 -26.89 -9.22
N GLN A 241 -20.66 -26.03 -8.31
CA GLN A 241 -19.78 -25.30 -7.41
C GLN A 241 -19.27 -26.23 -6.30
N THR A 242 -18.06 -26.78 -6.47
CA THR A 242 -17.33 -27.55 -5.46
C THR A 242 -16.35 -26.65 -4.69
N LEU A 243 -15.67 -27.16 -3.65
CA LEU A 243 -14.59 -26.42 -3.01
C LEU A 243 -13.50 -26.01 -4.02
N ASP A 244 -13.11 -26.92 -4.93
CA ASP A 244 -12.12 -26.64 -5.97
C ASP A 244 -12.56 -25.52 -6.91
N HIS A 245 -13.85 -25.42 -7.22
CA HIS A 245 -14.41 -24.28 -7.97
C HIS A 245 -14.15 -22.95 -7.25
N TRP A 246 -14.47 -22.87 -5.96
CA TRP A 246 -14.26 -21.64 -5.18
C TRP A 246 -12.79 -21.29 -5.00
N VAL A 247 -11.92 -22.29 -4.78
CA VAL A 247 -10.47 -22.10 -4.69
C VAL A 247 -9.90 -21.56 -6.00
N LYS A 248 -10.33 -22.11 -7.15
CA LYS A 248 -9.92 -21.62 -8.48
C LYS A 248 -10.37 -20.18 -8.72
N LEU A 249 -11.61 -19.85 -8.35
CA LEU A 249 -12.12 -18.48 -8.46
C LEU A 249 -11.31 -17.52 -7.57
N ALA A 250 -11.06 -17.89 -6.31
CA ALA A 250 -10.29 -17.06 -5.38
C ALA A 250 -8.87 -16.80 -5.90
N LYS A 251 -8.16 -17.84 -6.36
CA LYS A 251 -6.82 -17.68 -6.97
C LYS A 251 -6.85 -16.76 -8.18
N PHE A 252 -7.80 -16.98 -9.09
CA PHE A 252 -7.95 -16.13 -10.28
C PHE A 252 -8.15 -14.66 -9.89
N LEU A 253 -9.01 -14.36 -8.92
CA LEU A 253 -9.28 -12.99 -8.49
C LEU A 253 -8.07 -12.35 -7.79
N ASP A 254 -7.35 -13.10 -6.96
CA ASP A 254 -6.13 -12.66 -6.28
C ASP A 254 -5.00 -12.35 -7.28
N GLU A 255 -4.77 -13.24 -8.25
CA GLU A 255 -3.79 -13.09 -9.32
C GLU A 255 -4.12 -11.91 -10.26
N ASN A 256 -5.41 -11.57 -10.40
CA ASN A 256 -5.89 -10.46 -11.21
C ASN A 256 -6.23 -9.20 -10.39
N HIS A 257 -5.69 -9.11 -9.17
CA HIS A 257 -5.71 -7.89 -8.35
C HIS A 257 -7.11 -7.36 -7.98
N PHE A 258 -8.12 -8.23 -7.89
CA PHE A 258 -9.38 -7.88 -7.23
C PHE A 258 -9.12 -7.62 -5.74
N HIS A 259 -9.94 -6.77 -5.13
CA HIS A 259 -9.83 -6.46 -3.71
C HIS A 259 -10.41 -7.59 -2.88
N GLY A 260 -11.51 -8.19 -3.32
CA GLY A 260 -12.11 -9.30 -2.61
C GLY A 260 -13.22 -10.01 -3.36
N ILE A 261 -13.74 -11.04 -2.71
CA ILE A 261 -15.02 -11.66 -3.04
C ILE A 261 -16.02 -11.22 -1.99
N PHE A 262 -17.16 -10.71 -2.46
CA PHE A 262 -18.33 -10.45 -1.62
C PHE A 262 -19.31 -11.61 -1.80
N PHE A 263 -19.54 -12.36 -0.74
CA PHE A 263 -20.49 -13.46 -0.69
C PHE A 263 -21.83 -13.00 -0.10
N ALA A 264 -22.86 -12.95 -0.94
CA ALA A 264 -24.25 -12.85 -0.49
C ALA A 264 -24.67 -14.15 0.20
N ASP A 265 -25.65 -14.04 1.11
CA ASP A 265 -26.25 -15.19 1.78
C ASP A 265 -27.73 -14.93 2.12
N VAL A 266 -28.49 -16.03 2.23
CA VAL A 266 -29.87 -16.03 2.73
C VAL A 266 -30.09 -17.26 3.61
N LEU A 267 -30.88 -17.09 4.68
CA LEU A 267 -31.16 -18.15 5.65
C LEU A 267 -32.57 -18.75 5.48
N GLY A 268 -33.25 -18.41 4.39
CA GLY A 268 -34.59 -18.86 4.06
C GLY A 268 -34.74 -19.07 2.56
N ILE A 269 -35.94 -19.45 2.14
CA ILE A 269 -36.28 -19.80 0.77
C ILE A 269 -37.22 -18.73 0.20
N TYR A 270 -37.10 -18.46 -1.10
CA TYR A 270 -38.07 -17.66 -1.83
C TYR A 270 -39.35 -18.47 -2.08
N ASP A 271 -40.37 -18.23 -1.26
CA ASP A 271 -41.64 -18.98 -1.24
C ASP A 271 -42.89 -18.11 -1.40
N VAL A 272 -42.71 -16.80 -1.65
CA VAL A 272 -43.80 -15.83 -1.83
C VAL A 272 -44.53 -16.03 -3.17
N TYR A 273 -43.77 -16.23 -4.26
CA TYR A 273 -44.36 -16.38 -5.59
C TYR A 273 -45.19 -17.66 -5.67
N GLN A 274 -46.47 -17.52 -6.05
CA GLN A 274 -47.45 -18.61 -6.05
C GLN A 274 -47.62 -19.32 -4.69
N ASN A 275 -47.20 -18.68 -3.59
CA ASN A 275 -47.28 -19.25 -2.25
C ASN A 275 -46.66 -20.66 -2.14
N SER A 276 -45.55 -20.88 -2.87
CA SER A 276 -44.80 -22.14 -2.91
C SER A 276 -43.31 -21.86 -3.17
N ASN A 277 -42.43 -22.74 -2.67
CA ASN A 277 -41.01 -22.72 -2.98
C ASN A 277 -40.64 -23.51 -4.25
N ASP A 278 -41.62 -24.11 -4.95
CA ASP A 278 -41.38 -24.94 -6.14
C ASP A 278 -40.62 -24.19 -7.24
N ALA A 279 -40.94 -22.91 -7.45
CA ALA A 279 -40.26 -22.08 -8.43
C ALA A 279 -38.79 -21.85 -8.05
N ALA A 280 -38.49 -21.63 -6.76
CA ALA A 280 -37.12 -21.46 -6.30
C ALA A 280 -36.33 -22.77 -6.42
N LEU A 281 -36.91 -23.88 -6.00
CA LEU A 281 -36.31 -25.22 -6.07
C LEU A 281 -36.01 -25.64 -7.52
N SER A 282 -37.00 -25.53 -8.42
CA SER A 282 -36.85 -25.95 -9.82
C SER A 282 -35.89 -25.06 -10.62
N SER A 283 -35.78 -23.79 -10.27
CA SER A 283 -34.90 -22.83 -10.96
C SER A 283 -33.51 -22.70 -10.34
N GLY A 284 -33.29 -23.23 -9.13
CA GLY A 284 -32.06 -23.06 -8.36
C GLY A 284 -31.88 -21.65 -7.79
N ALA A 285 -32.96 -20.89 -7.58
CA ALA A 285 -32.91 -19.51 -7.14
C ALA A 285 -32.54 -19.42 -5.66
N GLN A 286 -31.25 -19.20 -5.40
CA GLN A 286 -30.64 -19.08 -4.07
C GLN A 286 -30.85 -20.31 -3.16
N ILE A 287 -31.18 -21.46 -3.75
CA ILE A 287 -31.31 -22.77 -3.09
C ILE A 287 -30.91 -23.89 -4.06
N PRO A 288 -30.19 -24.96 -3.63
CA PRO A 288 -29.52 -25.10 -2.34
C PRO A 288 -28.39 -24.07 -2.17
N ILE A 289 -28.08 -23.74 -0.93
CA ILE A 289 -27.02 -22.79 -0.57
C ILE A 289 -26.10 -23.41 0.48
N LEU A 290 -24.79 -23.13 0.37
CA LEU A 290 -23.80 -23.58 1.34
C LEU A 290 -23.44 -22.45 2.29
N GLN A 291 -23.21 -22.80 3.55
CA GLN A 291 -22.68 -21.87 4.54
C GLN A 291 -21.23 -21.47 4.20
N ILE A 292 -21.03 -20.20 3.85
CA ILE A 292 -19.79 -19.69 3.22
C ILE A 292 -18.62 -19.47 4.19
N ASP A 293 -18.88 -19.11 5.44
CA ASP A 293 -17.85 -18.90 6.46
C ASP A 293 -16.95 -20.14 6.64
N LEU A 294 -17.48 -21.34 6.44
CA LEU A 294 -16.73 -22.61 6.45
C LEU A 294 -15.75 -22.77 5.29
N LEU A 295 -16.02 -22.16 4.13
CA LEU A 295 -15.14 -22.24 2.95
C LEU A 295 -13.99 -21.25 3.02
N VAL A 296 -14.16 -20.14 3.74
CA VAL A 296 -13.25 -18.99 3.72
C VAL A 296 -11.83 -19.35 4.16
N SER A 297 -11.66 -20.25 5.13
CA SER A 297 -10.32 -20.70 5.56
C SER A 297 -9.53 -21.35 4.42
N ALA A 298 -10.19 -22.18 3.59
CA ALA A 298 -9.57 -22.81 2.43
C ALA A 298 -9.26 -21.79 1.33
N LEU A 299 -10.12 -20.81 1.11
CA LEU A 299 -9.89 -19.74 0.13
C LEU A 299 -8.77 -18.80 0.58
N ALA A 300 -8.74 -18.46 1.86
CA ALA A 300 -7.71 -17.63 2.47
C ALA A 300 -6.34 -18.30 2.40
N TYR A 301 -6.27 -19.62 2.64
CA TYR A 301 -5.04 -20.40 2.48
C TYR A 301 -4.55 -20.44 1.02
N ALA A 302 -5.47 -20.44 0.06
CA ALA A 302 -5.16 -20.49 -1.36
C ALA A 302 -4.76 -19.14 -1.98
N THR A 303 -4.86 -18.03 -1.24
CA THR A 303 -4.67 -16.65 -1.73
C THR A 303 -3.79 -15.85 -0.78
N LYS A 304 -3.21 -14.75 -1.27
CA LYS A 304 -2.32 -13.88 -0.49
C LYS A 304 -2.97 -12.55 -0.11
N ASN A 305 -3.66 -11.89 -1.03
CA ASN A 305 -4.13 -10.51 -0.84
C ASN A 305 -5.65 -10.36 -0.88
N LEU A 306 -6.35 -11.31 -1.52
CA LEU A 306 -7.80 -11.27 -1.70
C LEU A 306 -8.54 -11.21 -0.37
N SER A 307 -9.48 -10.28 -0.24
CA SER A 307 -10.36 -10.16 0.93
C SER A 307 -11.68 -10.92 0.76
N PHE A 308 -12.33 -11.26 1.87
CA PHE A 308 -13.56 -12.07 1.90
C PHE A 308 -14.66 -11.34 2.66
N GLY A 309 -15.57 -10.69 1.93
CA GLY A 309 -16.78 -10.10 2.50
C GLY A 309 -17.85 -11.17 2.67
N ILE A 310 -18.24 -11.48 3.90
CA ILE A 310 -19.20 -12.55 4.21
C ILE A 310 -20.49 -11.94 4.72
N THR A 311 -21.63 -12.35 4.17
CA THR A 311 -22.94 -11.97 4.69
C THR A 311 -23.28 -12.80 5.93
N ALA A 312 -23.65 -12.14 7.03
CA ALA A 312 -24.17 -12.80 8.22
C ALA A 312 -25.25 -11.96 8.89
N SER A 313 -26.30 -12.62 9.38
CA SER A 313 -27.49 -11.97 9.94
C SER A 313 -27.35 -11.68 11.42
N THR A 314 -27.81 -10.49 11.82
CA THR A 314 -27.95 -10.08 13.23
C THR A 314 -29.23 -10.57 13.89
N THR A 315 -30.13 -11.20 13.11
CA THR A 315 -31.49 -11.54 13.57
C THR A 315 -31.57 -12.88 14.29
N TYR A 316 -30.76 -13.85 13.89
CA TYR A 316 -30.92 -15.24 14.34
C TYR A 316 -29.73 -15.80 15.11
N GLU A 317 -28.53 -15.25 14.91
CA GLU A 317 -27.34 -15.65 15.67
C GLU A 317 -27.12 -14.70 16.86
N HIS A 318 -26.46 -15.18 17.91
CA HIS A 318 -26.14 -14.35 19.07
C HIS A 318 -24.82 -13.57 18.84
N PRO A 319 -24.68 -12.30 19.27
CA PRO A 319 -23.47 -11.49 19.04
C PRO A 319 -22.18 -12.12 19.59
N TYR A 320 -22.26 -12.84 20.71
CA TYR A 320 -21.12 -13.57 21.26
C TYR A 320 -20.61 -14.70 20.33
N ALA A 321 -21.51 -15.37 19.61
CA ALA A 321 -21.13 -16.43 18.68
C ALA A 321 -20.47 -15.84 17.42
N LEU A 322 -21.04 -14.75 16.88
CA LEU A 322 -20.46 -14.04 15.74
C LEU A 322 -19.12 -13.40 16.07
N ALA A 323 -18.97 -12.84 17.27
CA ALA A 323 -17.71 -12.27 17.74
C ALA A 323 -16.56 -13.28 17.66
N ARG A 324 -16.78 -14.51 18.17
CA ARG A 324 -15.81 -15.60 18.02
C ARG A 324 -15.57 -15.95 16.55
N LYS A 325 -16.64 -16.12 15.76
CA LYS A 325 -16.56 -16.49 14.34
C LYS A 325 -15.70 -15.50 13.56
N PHE A 326 -15.97 -14.20 13.66
CA PHE A 326 -15.23 -13.18 12.93
C PHE A 326 -13.81 -12.98 13.48
N SER A 327 -13.58 -13.05 14.79
CA SER A 327 -12.21 -13.03 15.34
C SER A 327 -11.38 -14.20 14.80
N THR A 328 -11.96 -15.41 14.73
CA THR A 328 -11.30 -16.57 14.13
C THR A 328 -11.03 -16.38 12.64
N LEU A 329 -12.03 -15.93 11.88
CA LEU A 329 -11.85 -15.66 10.44
C LEU A 329 -10.78 -14.60 10.19
N ASP A 330 -10.73 -13.57 11.02
CA ASP A 330 -9.74 -12.51 10.93
C ASP A 330 -8.33 -13.03 11.18
N GLN A 331 -8.13 -13.87 12.20
CA GLN A 331 -6.86 -14.56 12.44
C GLN A 331 -6.45 -15.46 11.25
N VAL A 332 -7.32 -16.36 10.80
CA VAL A 332 -6.97 -17.35 9.75
C VAL A 332 -6.83 -16.72 8.36
N THR A 333 -7.45 -15.56 8.15
CA THR A 333 -7.28 -14.80 6.90
C THR A 333 -6.14 -13.78 7.00
N ASN A 334 -5.54 -13.59 8.17
CA ASN A 334 -4.55 -12.56 8.45
C ASN A 334 -5.06 -11.15 8.12
N GLY A 335 -6.21 -10.78 8.67
CA GLY A 335 -6.74 -9.42 8.53
C GLY A 335 -7.49 -9.16 7.23
N ARG A 336 -8.06 -10.18 6.57
CA ARG A 336 -8.67 -10.06 5.23
C ARG A 336 -10.16 -10.40 5.19
N VAL A 337 -10.83 -10.51 6.33
CA VAL A 337 -12.27 -10.77 6.38
C VAL A 337 -13.06 -9.47 6.53
N GLY A 338 -14.20 -9.40 5.84
CA GLY A 338 -15.22 -8.37 6.04
C GLY A 338 -16.58 -9.00 6.36
N TRP A 339 -17.44 -8.23 6.99
CA TRP A 339 -18.79 -8.64 7.35
C TRP A 339 -19.82 -7.74 6.66
N ASN A 340 -20.63 -8.32 5.78
CA ASN A 340 -21.87 -7.68 5.32
C ASN A 340 -23.00 -7.92 6.34
N ILE A 341 -23.32 -6.87 7.08
CA ILE A 341 -24.32 -6.88 8.15
C ILE A 341 -25.71 -6.85 7.53
N VAL A 342 -26.51 -7.89 7.80
CA VAL A 342 -27.90 -7.97 7.33
C VAL A 342 -28.86 -8.30 8.48
N THR A 343 -30.14 -8.00 8.26
CA THR A 343 -31.23 -8.26 9.22
C THR A 343 -32.18 -9.37 8.76
N SER A 344 -31.88 -10.01 7.62
CA SER A 344 -32.75 -11.00 6.96
C SER A 344 -34.15 -10.46 6.60
N TYR A 345 -34.89 -11.16 5.75
CA TYR A 345 -36.25 -10.75 5.36
C TYR A 345 -37.19 -11.87 4.94
N LEU A 346 -36.66 -13.08 4.67
CA LEU A 346 -37.45 -14.23 4.27
C LEU A 346 -38.16 -14.82 5.48
N GLU A 347 -39.49 -14.91 5.42
CA GLU A 347 -40.32 -15.42 6.54
C GLU A 347 -40.06 -16.90 6.82
N SER A 348 -39.73 -17.68 5.79
CA SER A 348 -39.30 -19.07 5.95
C SER A 348 -38.07 -19.22 6.86
N ALA A 349 -37.15 -18.25 6.86
CA ALA A 349 -36.03 -18.24 7.80
C ALA A 349 -36.56 -18.07 9.23
N ALA A 350 -37.39 -17.05 9.47
CA ALA A 350 -37.94 -16.77 10.79
C ALA A 350 -38.64 -18.00 11.40
N LYS A 351 -39.50 -18.66 10.62
CA LYS A 351 -40.18 -19.90 11.03
C LYS A 351 -39.21 -21.05 11.29
N SER A 352 -38.18 -21.20 10.46
CA SER A 352 -37.16 -22.26 10.63
C SER A 352 -36.29 -22.04 11.87
N TYR A 353 -36.09 -20.79 12.29
CA TYR A 353 -35.40 -20.44 13.53
C TYR A 353 -36.36 -20.37 14.75
N GLY A 354 -37.61 -20.81 14.59
CA GLY A 354 -38.58 -20.96 15.68
C GLY A 354 -39.36 -19.68 16.04
N LEU A 355 -39.32 -18.64 15.21
CA LEU A 355 -40.17 -17.47 15.36
C LEU A 355 -41.53 -17.69 14.67
N GLU A 356 -42.59 -17.01 15.13
CA GLU A 356 -43.91 -17.08 14.48
C GLU A 356 -43.91 -16.49 13.06
N GLY A 357 -43.05 -15.49 12.85
CA GLY A 357 -42.87 -14.81 11.57
C GLY A 357 -41.74 -13.79 11.66
N ASN A 358 -41.62 -12.95 10.62
CA ASN A 358 -40.60 -11.90 10.61
C ASN A 358 -40.81 -10.89 11.74
N ILE A 359 -39.73 -10.54 12.42
CA ILE A 359 -39.69 -9.35 13.28
C ILE A 359 -39.93 -8.11 12.40
N GLU A 360 -40.65 -7.13 12.95
CA GLU A 360 -40.95 -5.85 12.28
C GLU A 360 -39.68 -5.19 11.72
N HIS A 361 -39.78 -4.61 10.53
CA HIS A 361 -38.65 -4.14 9.75
C HIS A 361 -37.72 -3.19 10.52
N ASP A 362 -38.25 -2.15 11.15
CA ASP A 362 -37.45 -1.16 11.88
C ASP A 362 -36.97 -1.70 13.23
N GLU A 363 -37.75 -2.57 13.88
CA GLU A 363 -37.33 -3.28 15.09
C GLU A 363 -36.10 -4.18 14.83
N ARG A 364 -36.00 -4.82 13.67
CA ARG A 364 -34.78 -5.59 13.32
C ARG A 364 -33.53 -4.72 13.29
N TYR A 365 -33.64 -3.46 12.84
CA TYR A 365 -32.51 -2.53 12.86
C TYR A 365 -32.17 -2.04 14.28
N ARG A 366 -33.16 -1.92 15.17
CA ARG A 366 -32.92 -1.63 16.60
C ARG A 366 -32.23 -2.80 17.30
N ILE A 367 -32.63 -4.04 17.00
CA ILE A 367 -31.93 -5.25 17.46
C ILE A 367 -30.50 -5.27 16.92
N ALA A 368 -30.31 -5.02 15.62
CA ALA A 368 -28.99 -4.97 15.00
C ALA A 368 -28.09 -3.90 15.62
N ASP A 369 -28.64 -2.74 16.01
CA ASP A 369 -27.87 -1.68 16.64
C ASP A 369 -27.29 -2.11 17.99
N GLU A 370 -28.10 -2.72 18.86
CA GLU A 370 -27.63 -3.26 20.13
C GLU A 370 -26.71 -4.48 19.93
N PHE A 371 -26.95 -5.29 18.89
CA PHE A 371 -26.07 -6.38 18.49
C PHE A 371 -24.65 -5.86 18.24
N MET A 372 -24.51 -4.78 17.46
CA MET A 372 -23.22 -4.17 17.16
C MET A 372 -22.54 -3.64 18.43
N ASP A 373 -23.29 -3.04 19.35
CA ASP A 373 -22.74 -2.59 20.64
C ASP A 373 -22.14 -3.75 21.46
N VAL A 374 -22.79 -4.92 21.51
CA VAL A 374 -22.23 -6.12 22.15
C VAL A 374 -20.99 -6.60 21.39
N PHE A 375 -21.07 -6.64 20.07
CA PHE A 375 -19.99 -7.12 19.19
C PHE A 375 -18.72 -6.26 19.34
N TYR A 376 -18.83 -4.94 19.26
CA TYR A 376 -17.71 -4.01 19.47
C TYR A 376 -17.12 -4.10 20.87
N LYS A 377 -17.96 -4.20 21.90
CA LYS A 377 -17.47 -4.38 23.28
C LYS A 377 -16.63 -5.65 23.41
N LEU A 378 -17.00 -6.74 22.74
CA LEU A 378 -16.22 -7.98 22.75
C LEU A 378 -14.89 -7.82 22.03
N LEU A 379 -14.87 -7.31 20.79
CA LEU A 379 -13.68 -7.29 19.94
C LEU A 379 -12.69 -6.19 20.30
N GLU A 380 -13.19 -5.00 20.65
CA GLU A 380 -12.37 -3.83 20.96
C GLU A 380 -12.17 -3.66 22.47
N GLY A 381 -13.22 -3.95 23.24
CA GLY A 381 -13.27 -3.59 24.65
C GLY A 381 -12.77 -4.66 25.62
N SER A 382 -12.79 -5.94 25.24
CA SER A 382 -12.58 -7.03 26.19
C SER A 382 -11.10 -7.34 26.45
N TRP A 383 -10.21 -7.09 25.49
CA TRP A 383 -8.77 -7.39 25.58
C TRP A 383 -7.93 -6.17 25.18
N GLN A 384 -6.93 -5.80 25.97
CA GLN A 384 -5.93 -4.80 25.56
C GLN A 384 -4.97 -5.38 24.49
N ASP A 385 -4.33 -4.51 23.70
CA ASP A 385 -3.43 -4.94 22.60
C ASP A 385 -2.27 -5.82 23.07
N THR A 386 -1.77 -5.57 24.29
CA THR A 386 -0.63 -6.30 24.87
C THR A 386 -1.06 -7.36 25.89
N ALA A 387 -2.30 -7.85 25.79
CA ALA A 387 -2.84 -8.85 26.72
C ALA A 387 -2.16 -10.22 26.58
N VAL A 388 -1.83 -10.64 25.35
CA VAL A 388 -1.06 -11.87 25.09
C VAL A 388 0.43 -11.54 25.19
N GLU A 389 1.10 -12.08 26.21
CA GLU A 389 2.52 -11.87 26.49
C GLU A 389 3.35 -13.05 26.00
N ALA A 390 2.79 -14.27 26.04
CA ALA A 390 3.45 -15.52 25.64
C ALA A 390 4.88 -15.66 26.23
N ASP A 391 5.06 -15.22 27.47
CA ASP A 391 6.35 -15.14 28.13
C ASP A 391 6.76 -16.51 28.68
N LYS A 392 7.84 -17.06 28.12
CA LYS A 392 8.38 -18.37 28.49
C LYS A 392 9.17 -18.36 29.80
N GLU A 393 9.69 -17.22 30.21
CA GLU A 393 10.47 -17.09 31.44
C GLU A 393 9.54 -17.01 32.65
N THR A 394 8.50 -16.17 32.57
CA THR A 394 7.51 -16.03 33.65
C THR A 394 6.41 -17.08 33.59
N GLY A 395 6.22 -17.77 32.46
CA GLY A 395 5.18 -18.77 32.25
C GLY A 395 3.78 -18.17 32.03
N VAL A 396 3.69 -16.86 31.80
CA VAL A 396 2.43 -16.14 31.59
C VAL A 396 2.11 -16.08 30.10
N TRP A 397 1.03 -16.75 29.67
CA TRP A 397 0.55 -16.64 28.29
C TRP A 397 -0.23 -15.35 28.05
N THR A 398 -1.19 -15.06 28.93
CA THR A 398 -2.05 -13.87 28.88
C THR A 398 -2.05 -13.20 30.24
N ASN A 399 -1.86 -11.88 30.26
CA ASN A 399 -1.95 -11.08 31.47
C ASN A 399 -3.42 -10.88 31.88
N PRO A 400 -3.86 -11.41 33.04
CA PRO A 400 -5.26 -11.36 33.45
C PRO A 400 -5.76 -9.93 33.70
N ASP A 401 -4.89 -8.98 34.08
CA ASP A 401 -5.26 -7.59 34.33
C ASP A 401 -5.58 -6.83 33.03
N LYS A 402 -5.21 -7.39 31.88
CA LYS A 402 -5.43 -6.84 30.54
C LYS A 402 -6.64 -7.45 29.82
N VAL A 403 -7.38 -8.33 30.49
CA VAL A 403 -8.61 -8.95 29.96
C VAL A 403 -9.77 -8.66 30.89
N ARG A 404 -10.88 -8.16 30.33
CA ARG A 404 -12.08 -7.81 31.11
C ARG A 404 -13.36 -8.33 30.49
N LYS A 405 -14.31 -8.62 31.37
CA LYS A 405 -15.72 -8.82 31.01
C LYS A 405 -16.31 -7.54 30.44
N ILE A 406 -17.29 -7.69 29.54
CA ILE A 406 -18.00 -6.57 28.94
C ILE A 406 -19.27 -6.20 29.73
N ASN A 407 -19.83 -7.15 30.49
CA ASN A 407 -21.02 -7.00 31.33
C ASN A 407 -22.13 -6.15 30.65
N HIS A 408 -22.45 -6.47 29.40
CA HIS A 408 -23.48 -5.76 28.65
C HIS A 408 -24.86 -6.23 29.12
N GLU A 409 -25.71 -5.28 29.50
CA GLU A 409 -27.14 -5.48 29.77
C GLU A 409 -27.95 -4.44 28.98
N GLY A 410 -28.56 -4.88 27.89
CA GLY A 410 -29.41 -4.06 27.03
C GLY A 410 -30.85 -4.57 26.96
N LYS A 411 -31.63 -4.02 26.02
CA LYS A 411 -33.03 -4.42 25.82
C LYS A 411 -33.12 -5.79 25.16
N TYR A 412 -32.21 -6.09 24.23
CA TYR A 412 -32.25 -7.28 23.39
C TYR A 412 -31.25 -8.35 23.83
N PHE A 413 -30.10 -7.94 24.37
CA PHE A 413 -28.99 -8.83 24.68
C PHE A 413 -28.46 -8.63 26.10
N LYS A 414 -28.06 -9.74 26.72
CA LYS A 414 -27.26 -9.78 27.94
C LYS A 414 -26.03 -10.63 27.67
N SER A 415 -24.84 -10.06 27.88
CA SER A 415 -23.58 -10.75 27.60
C SER A 415 -22.52 -10.36 28.62
N ALA A 416 -22.02 -11.34 29.38
CA ALA A 416 -20.98 -11.11 30.37
C ALA A 416 -19.60 -10.87 29.73
N GLY A 417 -19.28 -11.60 28.65
CA GLY A 417 -17.89 -11.74 28.19
C GLY A 417 -17.01 -12.51 29.19
N PRO A 418 -15.67 -12.42 29.10
CA PRO A 418 -14.89 -11.69 28.09
C PRO A 418 -15.03 -12.31 26.69
N ASN A 419 -14.46 -11.67 25.66
CA ASN A 419 -14.21 -12.36 24.40
C ASN A 419 -13.28 -13.56 24.64
N ILE A 420 -13.49 -14.64 23.91
CA ILE A 420 -12.72 -15.89 24.08
C ILE A 420 -11.69 -16.12 22.98
N VAL A 421 -11.50 -15.13 22.11
CA VAL A 421 -10.42 -15.06 21.14
C VAL A 421 -9.57 -13.85 21.49
N ASP A 422 -8.26 -13.99 21.38
CA ASP A 422 -7.32 -12.89 21.55
C ASP A 422 -7.49 -11.85 20.43
N PRO A 423 -6.95 -10.62 20.59
CA PRO A 423 -7.01 -9.61 19.55
C PRO A 423 -6.49 -10.12 18.20
N SER A 424 -7.36 -10.09 17.20
CA SER A 424 -7.04 -10.44 15.81
C SER A 424 -6.50 -9.21 15.05
N PRO A 425 -5.89 -9.36 13.85
CA PRO A 425 -5.22 -8.27 13.15
C PRO A 425 -6.07 -7.01 12.92
N GLN A 426 -7.36 -7.15 12.59
CA GLN A 426 -8.29 -6.03 12.44
C GLN A 426 -9.08 -5.75 13.73
N ARG A 427 -9.11 -6.69 14.68
CA ARG A 427 -10.14 -6.82 15.73
C ARG A 427 -11.54 -6.88 15.11
N THR A 428 -12.18 -5.73 14.90
CA THR A 428 -13.43 -5.63 14.14
C THR A 428 -13.17 -5.85 12.65
N PRO A 429 -13.85 -6.81 11.99
CA PRO A 429 -13.69 -7.03 10.55
C PRO A 429 -14.23 -5.84 9.75
N PHE A 430 -13.78 -5.68 8.50
CA PHE A 430 -14.28 -4.60 7.65
C PHE A 430 -15.80 -4.67 7.46
N LEU A 431 -16.52 -3.61 7.82
CA LEU A 431 -17.98 -3.61 7.89
C LEU A 431 -18.62 -3.13 6.60
N LEU A 432 -19.41 -4.02 5.99
CA LEU A 432 -20.24 -3.74 4.82
C LEU A 432 -21.71 -3.74 5.21
N GLN A 433 -22.53 -2.99 4.47
CA GLN A 433 -23.97 -2.97 4.66
C GLN A 433 -24.70 -2.71 3.34
N ALA A 434 -25.89 -3.29 3.14
CA ALA A 434 -26.64 -3.23 1.87
C ALA A 434 -28.11 -2.75 1.99
N GLY A 435 -28.51 -2.21 3.14
CA GLY A 435 -29.88 -1.77 3.43
C GLY A 435 -30.21 -0.43 2.79
N ALA A 436 -31.11 -0.44 1.80
CA ALA A 436 -31.53 0.77 1.09
C ALA A 436 -32.75 1.50 1.71
N SER A 437 -33.40 0.91 2.72
CA SER A 437 -34.52 1.54 3.44
C SER A 437 -34.02 2.69 4.32
N LYS A 438 -34.91 3.57 4.80
CA LYS A 438 -34.51 4.69 5.67
C LYS A 438 -33.76 4.22 6.92
N ALA A 439 -34.32 3.26 7.65
CA ALA A 439 -33.65 2.64 8.79
C ALA A 439 -32.34 1.94 8.39
N GLY A 440 -32.30 1.28 7.23
CA GLY A 440 -31.10 0.65 6.70
C GLY A 440 -29.97 1.62 6.39
N LYS A 441 -30.29 2.78 5.81
CA LYS A 441 -29.31 3.84 5.55
C LYS A 441 -28.81 4.50 6.83
N ASP A 442 -29.71 4.76 7.78
CA ASP A 442 -29.33 5.36 9.06
C ASP A 442 -28.41 4.41 9.85
N PHE A 443 -28.70 3.10 9.82
CA PHE A 443 -27.82 2.07 10.36
C PHE A 443 -26.47 2.00 9.61
N ALA A 444 -26.48 2.04 8.27
CA ALA A 444 -25.27 2.03 7.47
C ALA A 444 -24.38 3.26 7.76
N ALA A 445 -24.97 4.44 7.86
CA ALA A 445 -24.27 5.67 8.16
C ALA A 445 -23.61 5.65 9.56
N LYS A 446 -24.15 4.86 10.49
CA LYS A 446 -23.60 4.67 11.83
C LYS A 446 -22.45 3.66 11.86
N HIS A 447 -22.57 2.53 11.14
CA HIS A 447 -21.69 1.37 11.33
C HIS A 447 -20.84 0.97 10.13
N ALA A 448 -21.29 1.25 8.90
CA ALA A 448 -20.66 0.69 7.71
C ALA A 448 -19.42 1.48 7.27
N GLU A 449 -18.37 0.76 6.92
CA GLU A 449 -17.19 1.31 6.24
C GLU A 449 -17.38 1.32 4.72
N ALA A 450 -18.20 0.39 4.19
CA ALA A 450 -18.65 0.39 2.80
C ALA A 450 -20.14 0.06 2.68
N MET A 451 -20.84 0.79 1.81
CA MET A 451 -22.25 0.53 1.53
C MET A 451 -22.42 -0.07 0.13
N PHE A 452 -23.09 -1.22 0.05
CA PHE A 452 -23.47 -1.83 -1.22
C PHE A 452 -24.84 -1.30 -1.66
N LEU A 453 -24.80 -0.40 -2.64
CA LEU A 453 -26.00 0.30 -3.13
C LEU A 453 -26.58 -0.34 -4.39
N PRO A 454 -27.91 -0.58 -4.44
CA PRO A 454 -28.57 -0.91 -5.69
C PRO A 454 -28.76 0.35 -6.55
N GLY A 455 -28.48 0.27 -7.84
CA GLY A 455 -28.80 1.36 -8.75
C GLY A 455 -28.28 1.14 -10.16
N LEU A 456 -29.19 1.24 -11.13
CA LEU A 456 -28.87 1.09 -12.57
C LEU A 456 -28.69 2.45 -13.27
N VAL A 457 -28.99 3.55 -12.59
CA VAL A 457 -28.98 4.90 -13.17
C VAL A 457 -28.14 5.83 -12.27
N PRO A 458 -27.00 6.36 -12.75
CA PRO A 458 -26.07 7.14 -11.92
C PRO A 458 -26.73 8.30 -11.17
N ALA A 459 -27.59 9.07 -11.84
CA ALA A 459 -28.28 10.22 -11.24
C ALA A 459 -29.27 9.86 -10.13
N LYS A 460 -29.79 8.62 -10.11
CA LYS A 460 -30.65 8.12 -9.04
C LYS A 460 -29.82 7.58 -7.89
N THR A 461 -28.77 6.80 -8.20
CA THR A 461 -27.86 6.24 -7.20
C THR A 461 -27.14 7.34 -6.40
N ALA A 462 -26.77 8.45 -7.04
CA ALA A 462 -26.10 9.57 -6.37
C ALA A 462 -26.95 10.29 -5.29
N LYS A 463 -28.26 10.02 -5.23
CA LYS A 463 -29.18 10.59 -4.23
C LYS A 463 -29.47 9.62 -3.08
N VAL A 464 -28.99 8.38 -3.18
CA VAL A 464 -29.21 7.34 -2.18
C VAL A 464 -28.26 7.57 -1.03
#